data_AF-A0A0C2DDZ8-F1
#
_entry.id   AF-A0A0C2DDZ8-F1
#
_cell.length_a   1.000
_cell.length_b   1.000
_cell.length_c   1.000
_cell.angle_alpha   90.00
_cell.angle_beta   90.00
_cell.angle_gamma   90.00
#
_symmetry.space_group_name_H-M   'P 1'
#
loop_
_entity.id
_entity.type
_entity.pdbx_description
1 polymer ?
#
loop_
_entity_poly.entity_id
_entity_poly.type
_entity_poly.pdbx_seq_one_letter_code
_entity_poly.pdbx_strand_id
1 'polypeptide(L)'
;MSKFYLFTHFFNAAVLVRFAISKLFAWPISVAAFVEMAKPLGIDPTFFRIFTGITLTVVIIGYATSLFLVAKKGFPSNKESLYVVGASNLLGGTVMIGALFSEFLLRLSPKWPLVYIALAIVVFSALNLNQLRYRHALAS
;
A
#
# COMPACT_ATOMS: atom_id res chain seq x y z
N MET A 1 -5.68 -16.65 -16.18
CA MET A 1 -5.23 -15.46 -15.41
C MET A 1 -4.08 -15.86 -14.51
N SER A 2 -3.05 -15.02 -14.35
CA SER A 2 -1.90 -15.41 -13.51
C SER A 2 -2.33 -15.45 -12.05
N LYS A 3 -2.23 -16.63 -11.41
CA LYS A 3 -2.47 -16.80 -9.96
C LYS A 3 -1.61 -15.83 -9.14
N PHE A 4 -0.44 -15.47 -9.66
CA PHE A 4 0.46 -14.48 -9.07
C PHE A 4 -0.18 -13.08 -9.02
N TYR A 5 -0.87 -12.64 -10.06
CA TYR A 5 -1.49 -11.30 -10.10
C TYR A 5 -2.63 -11.14 -9.08
N LEU A 6 -3.42 -12.21 -8.88
CA LEU A 6 -4.40 -12.27 -7.79
C LEU A 6 -3.71 -12.25 -6.42
N PHE A 7 -2.68 -13.07 -6.25
CA PHE A 7 -1.94 -13.19 -5.00
C PHE A 7 -1.36 -11.83 -4.57
N THR A 8 -0.74 -11.07 -5.47
CA THR A 8 -0.14 -9.78 -5.12
C THR A 8 -1.17 -8.78 -4.62
N HIS A 9 -2.36 -8.74 -5.23
CA HIS A 9 -3.45 -7.86 -4.80
C HIS A 9 -4.01 -8.27 -3.44
N PHE A 10 -4.22 -9.57 -3.23
CA PHE A 10 -4.66 -10.11 -1.96
C PHE A 10 -3.64 -9.84 -0.84
N PHE A 11 -2.37 -10.16 -1.08
CA PHE A 11 -1.28 -9.93 -0.13
C PHE A 11 -1.20 -8.45 0.25
N ASN A 12 -1.18 -7.55 -0.73
CA ASN A 12 -1.09 -6.11 -0.50
C ASN A 12 -2.27 -5.61 0.36
N ALA A 13 -3.51 -6.02 0.07
CA ALA A 13 -4.66 -5.64 0.88
C ALA A 13 -4.58 -6.22 2.31
N ALA A 14 -4.38 -7.54 2.43
CA ALA A 14 -4.46 -8.25 3.70
C ALA A 14 -3.41 -7.77 4.70
N VAL A 15 -2.17 -7.57 4.25
CA VAL A 15 -1.08 -7.13 5.12
C VAL A 15 -1.32 -5.71 5.63
N LEU A 16 -1.82 -4.82 4.77
CA LEU A 16 -2.06 -3.42 5.14
C LEU A 16 -3.20 -3.24 6.15
N VAL A 17 -4.19 -4.14 6.18
CA VAL A 17 -5.31 -4.09 7.15
C VAL A 17 -4.82 -3.98 8.59
N ARG A 18 -3.87 -4.85 8.99
CA ARG A 18 -3.30 -4.81 10.34
C ARG A 18 -2.63 -3.45 10.63
N PHE A 19 -1.93 -2.90 9.66
CA PHE A 19 -1.23 -1.62 9.82
C PHE A 19 -2.19 -0.44 9.92
N ALA A 20 -3.29 -0.44 9.15
CA ALA A 20 -4.33 0.58 9.25
C ALA A 20 -5.03 0.52 10.62
N ILE A 21 -5.45 -0.67 11.06
CA ILE A 21 -6.09 -0.87 12.37
C ILE A 21 -5.20 -0.37 13.49
N SER A 22 -3.92 -0.78 13.52
CA SER A 22 -2.99 -0.37 14.58
C SER A 22 -2.82 1.16 14.67
N LYS A 23 -2.96 1.87 13.54
CA LYS A 23 -2.88 3.33 13.47
C LYS A 23 -4.19 3.97 13.87
N LEU A 24 -5.34 3.50 13.40
CA LEU A 24 -6.63 4.10 13.72
C LEU A 24 -7.01 3.90 15.20
N PHE A 25 -6.74 2.72 15.75
CA PHE A 25 -7.09 2.34 17.13
C PHE A 25 -5.99 2.62 18.16
N ALA A 26 -5.00 3.44 17.81
CA ALA A 26 -3.95 3.89 18.72
C ALA A 26 -3.25 2.77 19.49
N TRP A 27 -2.92 1.65 18.82
CA TRP A 27 -2.19 0.57 19.48
C TRP A 27 -0.86 1.09 20.03
N PRO A 28 -0.40 0.65 21.22
CA PRO A 28 0.77 1.23 21.88
C PRO A 28 2.02 1.26 21.00
N ILE A 29 2.27 0.20 20.23
CA ILE A 29 3.40 0.12 19.30
C ILE A 29 3.34 1.14 18.17
N SER A 30 2.13 1.48 17.73
CA SER A 30 1.87 2.49 16.70
C SER A 30 2.04 3.89 17.28
N VAL A 31 1.47 4.14 18.45
CA VAL A 31 1.62 5.44 19.14
C VAL A 31 3.08 5.76 19.39
N ALA A 32 3.84 4.82 19.98
CA ALA A 32 5.27 5.01 20.25
C ALA A 32 6.07 5.32 18.97
N ALA A 33 5.79 4.58 17.89
CA ALA A 33 6.42 4.81 16.60
C ALA A 33 6.15 6.20 16.03
N PHE A 34 4.91 6.68 16.10
CA PHE A 34 4.55 7.99 15.55
C PHE A 34 5.03 9.14 16.44
N VAL A 35 5.10 8.96 17.75
CA VAL A 35 5.75 9.92 18.66
C VAL A 35 7.23 10.09 18.32
N GLU A 36 7.92 8.99 18.05
CA GLU A 36 9.31 9.03 17.59
C GLU A 36 9.45 9.73 16.24
N MET A 37 8.69 9.29 15.23
CA MET A 37 8.78 9.82 13.87
C MET A 37 8.35 11.29 13.75
N ALA A 38 7.44 11.75 14.62
CA ALA A 38 6.94 13.12 14.58
C ALA A 38 7.91 14.15 15.18
N LYS A 39 8.78 13.73 16.12
CA LYS A 39 9.78 14.61 16.76
C LYS A 39 10.62 15.42 15.77
N PRO A 40 11.30 14.81 14.77
CA PRO A 40 12.11 15.56 13.82
C PRO A 40 11.28 16.47 12.89
N LEU A 41 9.98 16.18 12.73
CA LEU A 41 9.08 16.93 11.85
C LEU A 41 8.38 18.09 12.55
N GLY A 42 8.36 18.12 13.89
CA GLY A 42 7.63 19.14 14.66
C GLY A 42 6.11 19.09 14.46
N ILE A 43 5.57 17.95 14.03
CA ILE A 43 4.12 17.75 13.80
C ILE A 43 3.46 17.01 14.97
N ASP A 44 2.14 17.15 15.10
CA ASP A 44 1.40 16.39 16.10
C ASP A 44 1.41 14.88 15.76
N PRO A 45 1.89 14.01 16.67
CA PRO A 45 2.00 12.57 16.40
C PRO A 45 0.63 11.89 16.26
N THR A 46 -0.42 12.44 16.86
CA THR A 46 -1.77 11.88 16.76
C THR A 46 -2.35 12.12 15.37
N PHE A 47 -2.27 13.35 14.87
CA PHE A 47 -2.61 13.72 13.51
C PHE A 47 -1.82 12.88 12.51
N PHE A 48 -0.50 12.82 12.65
CA PHE A 48 0.34 12.06 11.71
C PHE A 48 -0.05 10.57 11.65
N ARG A 49 -0.30 9.96 12.82
CA ARG A 49 -0.76 8.57 12.94
C ARG A 49 -2.11 8.35 12.28
N ILE A 50 -3.10 9.18 12.60
CA ILE A 50 -4.47 9.04 12.09
C ILE A 50 -4.50 9.28 10.58
N PHE A 51 -3.82 10.32 10.10
CA PHE A 51 -3.68 10.61 8.68
C PHE A 51 -3.12 9.41 7.93
N THR A 52 -2.00 8.85 8.41
CA THR A 52 -1.40 7.66 7.81
C THR A 52 -2.35 6.45 7.88
N GLY A 53 -3.10 6.30 8.96
CA GLY A 53 -4.13 5.26 9.10
C GLY A 53 -5.23 5.37 8.03
N ILE A 54 -5.76 6.57 7.81
CA ILE A 54 -6.77 6.87 6.79
C ILE A 54 -6.21 6.61 5.39
N THR A 55 -4.99 7.08 5.10
CA THR A 55 -4.31 6.83 3.83
C THR A 55 -4.19 5.33 3.55
N LEU A 56 -3.79 4.53 4.54
CA LEU A 56 -3.73 3.08 4.39
C LEU A 56 -5.10 2.46 4.13
N THR A 57 -6.16 2.95 4.78
CA THR A 57 -7.53 2.48 4.52
C THR A 57 -7.93 2.69 3.07
N VAL A 58 -7.61 3.86 2.48
CA VAL A 58 -7.86 4.13 1.05
C VAL A 58 -7.08 3.16 0.16
N VAL A 59 -5.80 2.91 0.47
CA VAL A 59 -4.96 1.93 -0.25
C VAL A 59 -5.59 0.52 -0.18
N ILE A 60 -6.05 0.10 1.00
CA ILE A 60 -6.67 -1.21 1.21
C ILE A 60 -7.93 -1.35 0.36
N ILE A 61 -8.80 -0.34 0.37
CA ILE A 61 -10.02 -0.34 -0.44
C ILE A 61 -9.65 -0.46 -1.93
N GLY A 62 -8.67 0.31 -2.40
CA GLY A 62 -8.17 0.22 -3.77
C GLY A 62 -7.71 -1.19 -4.15
N TYR A 63 -6.86 -1.81 -3.33
CA TYR A 63 -6.40 -3.18 -3.58
C TYR A 63 -7.52 -4.22 -3.48
N ALA A 64 -8.46 -4.07 -2.55
CA ALA A 64 -9.59 -4.97 -2.40
C ALA A 64 -10.56 -4.88 -3.58
N THR A 65 -10.88 -3.66 -4.05
CA THR A 65 -11.68 -3.44 -5.26
C THR A 65 -10.96 -4.00 -6.49
N SER A 66 -9.66 -3.76 -6.60
CA SER A 66 -8.85 -4.30 -7.68
C SER A 66 -8.82 -5.83 -7.67
N LEU A 67 -8.65 -6.44 -6.49
CA LEU A 67 -8.73 -7.89 -6.31
C LEU A 67 -10.09 -8.43 -6.75
N PHE A 68 -11.19 -7.80 -6.34
CA PHE A 68 -12.54 -8.19 -6.73
C PHE A 68 -12.75 -8.11 -8.25
N LEU A 69 -12.33 -7.01 -8.87
CA LEU A 69 -12.43 -6.83 -10.33
C LEU A 69 -11.64 -7.92 -11.06
N VAL A 70 -10.42 -8.18 -10.61
CA VAL A 70 -9.54 -9.20 -11.20
C VAL A 70 -10.11 -10.61 -11.02
N ALA A 71 -10.62 -10.93 -9.83
CA ALA A 71 -11.18 -12.25 -9.52
C ALA A 71 -12.47 -12.55 -10.29
N LYS A 72 -13.37 -11.56 -10.40
CA LYS A 72 -14.70 -11.76 -11.01
C LYS A 72 -14.74 -11.52 -12.51
N LYS A 73 -14.00 -10.51 -13.00
CA LYS A 73 -14.04 -10.06 -14.41
C LYS A 73 -12.79 -10.47 -15.20
N GLY A 74 -11.81 -11.09 -14.56
CA GLY A 74 -10.54 -11.43 -15.20
C GLY A 74 -9.60 -10.23 -15.31
N PHE A 75 -8.65 -10.28 -16.25
CA PHE A 75 -7.67 -9.20 -16.41
C PHE A 75 -8.37 -7.90 -16.85
N PRO A 76 -8.02 -6.72 -16.30
CA PRO A 76 -8.65 -5.46 -16.66
C PRO A 76 -8.61 -5.20 -18.17
N SER A 77 -9.79 -5.01 -18.77
CA SER A 77 -9.95 -4.84 -20.23
C SER A 77 -10.65 -3.53 -20.61
N ASN A 78 -11.48 -2.98 -19.73
CA ASN A 78 -12.14 -1.70 -19.95
C ASN A 78 -11.42 -0.55 -19.22
N LYS A 79 -11.63 0.68 -19.68
CA LYS A 79 -10.95 1.89 -19.16
C LYS A 79 -11.10 2.06 -17.64
N GLU A 80 -12.30 1.80 -17.11
CA GLU A 80 -12.58 1.95 -15.68
C GLU A 80 -11.79 0.95 -14.82
N SER A 81 -11.79 -0.33 -15.21
CA SER A 81 -11.05 -1.38 -14.49
C SER A 81 -9.55 -1.16 -14.59
N LEU A 82 -9.04 -0.71 -15.74
CA LEU A 82 -7.65 -0.33 -15.93
C LEU A 82 -7.27 0.83 -15.01
N TYR A 83 -8.11 1.86 -14.94
CA TYR A 83 -7.89 3.02 -14.07
C TYR A 83 -7.88 2.62 -12.59
N VAL A 84 -8.89 1.88 -12.12
CA VAL A 84 -8.97 1.47 -10.71
C VAL A 84 -7.77 0.63 -10.30
N VAL A 85 -7.42 -0.36 -11.12
CA VAL A 85 -6.29 -1.27 -10.83
C VAL A 85 -4.95 -0.54 -10.92
N GLY A 86 -4.77 0.32 -11.93
CA GLY A 86 -3.57 1.15 -12.08
C GLY A 86 -3.41 2.13 -10.92
N ALA A 87 -4.45 2.90 -10.60
CA ALA A 87 -4.44 3.87 -9.51
C ALA A 87 -4.17 3.21 -8.16
N SER A 88 -4.77 2.04 -7.90
CA SER A 88 -4.56 1.32 -6.64
C SER A 88 -3.12 0.86 -6.45
N ASN A 89 -2.50 0.30 -7.50
CA ASN A 89 -1.09 -0.11 -7.43
C ASN A 89 -0.14 1.10 -7.36
N LEU A 90 -0.42 2.18 -8.08
CA LEU A 90 0.38 3.40 -8.04
C LEU A 90 0.33 4.09 -6.67
N LEU A 91 -0.88 4.24 -6.12
CA LEU A 91 -1.12 4.84 -4.81
C LEU A 91 -0.51 3.97 -3.70
N GLY A 92 -0.77 2.66 -3.72
CA GLY A 92 -0.20 1.74 -2.75
C GLY A 92 1.32 1.69 -2.79
N GLY A 93 1.92 1.64 -3.98
CA GLY A 93 3.37 1.69 -4.16
C GLY A 93 3.98 2.99 -3.62
N THR A 94 3.40 4.13 -3.98
CA THR A 94 3.87 5.45 -3.50
C THR A 94 3.76 5.59 -1.99
N VAL A 95 2.66 5.15 -1.38
CA VAL A 95 2.49 5.19 0.08
C VAL A 95 3.52 4.31 0.78
N MET A 96 3.87 3.15 0.22
CA MET A 96 4.92 2.29 0.78
C MET A 96 6.33 2.85 0.59
N ILE A 97 6.60 3.54 -0.52
CA ILE A 97 7.84 4.31 -0.69
C ILE A 97 7.94 5.39 0.40
N GLY A 98 6.86 6.14 0.64
CA GLY A 98 6.80 7.11 1.74
C GLY A 98 6.99 6.48 3.12
N ALA A 99 6.46 5.27 3.34
CA ALA A 99 6.68 4.51 4.56
C ALA A 99 8.15 4.07 4.73
N LEU A 100 8.82 3.65 3.66
CA LEU A 100 10.26 3.33 3.66
C LEU A 100 11.08 4.58 4.01
N PHE A 101 10.80 5.72 3.38
CA PHE A 101 11.46 6.98 3.73
C PHE A 101 11.22 7.35 5.20
N SER A 102 9.99 7.24 5.69
CA SER A 102 9.67 7.52 7.09
C SER A 102 10.43 6.60 8.04
N GLU A 103 10.61 5.33 7.67
CA GLU A 103 11.33 4.34 8.47
C GLU A 103 12.85 4.61 8.54
N PHE A 104 13.47 5.07 7.45
CA PHE A 104 14.92 5.33 7.43
C PHE A 104 15.30 6.76 7.83
N LEU A 105 14.42 7.74 7.64
CA LEU A 105 14.72 9.15 7.87
C LEU A 105 14.21 9.67 9.22
N LEU A 106 13.11 9.10 9.74
CA LEU A 106 12.41 9.65 10.91
C LEU A 106 12.55 8.80 12.18
N ARG A 107 13.03 7.55 12.07
CA ARG A 107 13.32 6.69 13.22
C ARG A 107 14.79 6.68 13.57
N LEU A 108 15.08 6.45 14.85
CA LEU A 108 16.42 6.21 15.37
C LEU A 108 16.99 4.88 14.90
N SER A 109 16.14 3.85 14.83
CA SER A 109 16.53 2.52 14.36
C SER A 109 15.44 1.91 13.45
N PRO A 110 15.76 1.57 12.20
CA PRO A 110 14.81 0.91 11.31
C PRO A 110 14.38 -0.46 11.83
N LYS A 111 13.07 -0.74 11.76
CA LYS A 111 12.48 -2.05 12.01
C LYS A 111 12.43 -2.83 10.71
N TRP A 112 13.46 -3.65 10.49
CA TRP A 112 13.62 -4.47 9.29
C TRP A 112 12.38 -5.27 8.85
N PRO A 113 11.58 -5.90 9.74
CA PRO A 113 10.36 -6.57 9.29
C PRO A 113 9.37 -5.65 8.56
N LEU A 114 9.28 -4.38 8.96
CA LEU A 114 8.43 -3.39 8.29
C LEU A 114 9.01 -2.98 6.94
N VAL A 115 10.33 -2.83 6.87
CA VAL A 115 11.06 -2.54 5.62
C VAL A 115 10.79 -3.62 4.58
N TYR A 116 10.94 -4.90 4.95
CA TYR A 116 10.71 -6.01 4.02
C TYR A 116 9.28 -6.08 3.52
N ILE A 117 8.30 -5.83 4.40
CA ILE A 117 6.88 -5.77 4.02
C ILE A 117 6.63 -4.62 3.04
N ALA A 118 7.10 -3.42 3.35
CA ALA A 118 6.90 -2.26 2.49
C ALA A 118 7.59 -2.46 1.13
N LEU A 119 8.81 -3.00 1.11
CA LEU A 119 9.53 -3.32 -0.12
C LEU A 119 8.80 -4.37 -0.96
N ALA A 120 8.28 -5.44 -0.34
CA ALA A 120 7.49 -6.44 -1.05
C ALA A 120 6.27 -5.83 -1.73
N ILE A 121 5.54 -4.95 -1.04
CA ILE A 121 4.38 -4.25 -1.61
C ILE A 121 4.82 -3.36 -2.78
N VAL A 122 5.90 -2.58 -2.64
CA VAL A 122 6.44 -1.75 -3.74
C VAL A 122 6.77 -2.58 -4.97
N VAL A 123 7.49 -3.70 -4.79
CA VAL A 123 7.85 -4.61 -5.88
C VAL A 123 6.58 -5.18 -6.53
N PHE A 124 5.62 -5.65 -5.74
CA PHE A 124 4.36 -6.18 -6.25
C PHE A 124 3.55 -5.13 -7.01
N SER A 125 3.47 -3.90 -6.50
CA SER A 125 2.84 -2.78 -7.20
C SER A 125 3.50 -2.50 -8.55
N ALA A 126 4.83 -2.45 -8.59
CA ALA A 126 5.59 -2.20 -9.81
C ALA A 126 5.39 -3.32 -10.85
N LEU A 127 5.45 -4.58 -10.42
CA LEU A 127 5.20 -5.74 -11.27
C LEU A 127 3.77 -5.72 -11.83
N ASN A 128 2.78 -5.40 -10.98
CA ASN A 128 1.39 -5.33 -11.40
C ASN A 128 1.16 -4.21 -12.43
N LEU A 129 1.74 -3.03 -12.21
CA LEU A 129 1.68 -1.90 -13.15
C LEU A 129 2.34 -2.24 -14.49
N ASN A 130 3.50 -2.90 -14.47
CA ASN A 130 4.18 -3.31 -15.70
C ASN A 130 3.35 -4.34 -16.48
N GLN A 131 2.73 -5.30 -15.79
CA GLN A 131 1.81 -6.26 -16.41
C GLN A 131 0.57 -5.58 -17.01
N LEU A 132 0.01 -4.58 -16.32
CA LEU A 132 -1.12 -3.78 -16.80
C LEU A 132 -0.77 -3.04 -18.08
N ARG A 133 0.39 -2.35 -18.10
CA ARG A 133 0.90 -1.63 -19.27
C ARG A 133 1.15 -2.56 -20.46
N TYR A 134 1.85 -3.68 -20.23
CA TYR A 134 2.20 -4.63 -21.29
C TYR A 134 0.96 -5.22 -21.96
N ARG A 135 -0.05 -5.62 -21.17
CA ARG A 135 -1.29 -6.20 -21.71
C ARG A 135 -2.20 -5.18 -22.38
N HIS A 136 -2.20 -3.93 -21.91
CA HIS A 136 -2.91 -2.85 -22.61
C HIS A 136 -2.29 -2.57 -23.97
N ALA A 137 -0.96 -2.51 -24.06
CA ALA A 137 -0.25 -2.28 -25.33
C ALA A 137 -0.46 -3.39 -26.37
N LEU A 138 -0.72 -4.64 -25.95
CA LEU A 138 -1.05 -5.75 -26.85
C LEU A 138 -2.51 -5.73 -27.32
N ALA A 139 -3.39 -4.98 -26.66
CA ALA A 139 -4.81 -4.92 -26.96
C ALA A 139 -5.23 -3.68 -27.77
N SER A 140 -4.32 -2.72 -27.93
CA SER A 140 -4.44 -1.52 -28.77
C SER A 140 -3.80 -1.73 -30.13
#